data_AF-L8JFE8-F1
#
_entry.id   AF-L8JFE8-F1
#
_cell.length_a   1.000
_cell.length_b   1.000
_cell.length_c   1.000
_cell.angle_alpha   90.00
_cell.angle_beta   90.00
_cell.angle_gamma   90.00
#
_symmetry.space_group_name_H-M   'P 1'
#
loop_
_entity.id
_entity.type
_entity.pdbx_description
1 polymer ?
#
loop_
_entity_poly.entity_id
_entity_poly.type
_entity_poly.pdbx_seq_one_letter_code
_entity_poly.pdbx_strand_id
1 'polypeptide(L)'
;MNWRFSALSVCVLTVALTGCKEEDNGSGYYVKDAQHRIAVSSQNLEEIDVQVAQVQNLPAGDVFQFDDIEFVDEGLAWSIYNRTPQSINSLAVRLGDKQQLALLKLSQTLPAYSQAKLSSSTHTLSKLDFEDQLKLFAPKVQIAGFGVDCSDQSKTCYNAPDDAQRIIYETVLINMRNAFNRKSFSQFADNFFADAANCTKYSGCSSYGDPLLSYSTKNLLTMGMSEHQLGMKVMRNKYAAEGMGGGSSPDINLPVASSGGWASYWESYITPSSANYRPYSVATYNTIFHEVAHAYGFNHDSGMTYGFADAWAKTYVQENLTQAQRENRNVLELPSVLVDSKAIGKGKVRLSYYRPVSKAVSNQVELQIISGQAMGVQIAYNSNQPGSTVDVTFNPIPKAPVYIRSVADNGDYISTLQLKASDMVESPSYTFGGKKYTILEDELLDSEANGWAIRKLCDQPNQELAEKADYQKLWDYMSSNDLLAGLTKGKFLSRDEPSGYLIWMLEFKPDQMVSSKYRMVDSLGADKGLVCVEPAI
;
A
#
# COMPACT_ATOMS: atom_id res chain seq x y z
N MET A 1 -45.19 29.45 -21.70
CA MET A 1 -44.77 28.06 -21.52
C MET A 1 -43.47 28.10 -20.76
N ASN A 2 -43.51 27.74 -19.47
CA ASN A 2 -42.45 27.93 -18.48
C ASN A 2 -41.43 26.80 -18.56
N TRP A 3 -40.15 27.10 -18.72
CA TRP A 3 -39.06 26.25 -18.26
C TRP A 3 -38.02 27.10 -17.53
N ARG A 4 -37.83 26.80 -16.25
CA ARG A 4 -36.91 27.44 -15.31
C ARG A 4 -35.49 26.95 -15.59
N PHE A 5 -34.53 27.87 -15.67
CA PHE A 5 -33.11 27.56 -15.48
C PHE A 5 -32.82 27.56 -13.98
N SER A 6 -32.43 26.41 -13.43
CA SER A 6 -31.81 26.29 -12.12
C SER A 6 -30.28 26.37 -12.31
N ALA A 7 -29.68 27.44 -11.81
CA ALA A 7 -28.24 27.60 -11.70
C ALA A 7 -27.72 26.67 -10.59
N LEU A 8 -26.88 25.70 -10.94
CA LEU A 8 -26.00 25.01 -9.99
C LEU A 8 -24.72 25.84 -9.89
N SER A 9 -24.51 26.41 -8.70
CA SER A 9 -23.30 27.15 -8.35
C SER A 9 -22.17 26.17 -8.09
N VAL A 10 -21.13 26.20 -8.91
CA VAL A 10 -19.86 25.49 -8.69
C VAL A 10 -19.02 26.34 -7.75
N CYS A 11 -18.86 25.91 -6.50
CA CYS A 11 -17.87 26.51 -5.60
C CYS A 11 -16.48 25.96 -5.93
N VAL A 12 -15.73 26.71 -6.74
CA VAL A 12 -14.27 26.64 -6.76
C VAL A 12 -13.79 27.54 -5.62
N LEU A 13 -13.43 26.96 -4.47
CA LEU A 13 -12.89 27.73 -3.35
C LEU A 13 -11.36 27.64 -3.35
N THR A 14 -10.73 28.59 -4.05
CA THR A 14 -9.31 28.92 -3.88
C THR A 14 -9.20 29.86 -2.68
N VAL A 15 -8.87 29.34 -1.49
CA VAL A 15 -8.63 30.19 -0.30
C VAL A 15 -7.13 30.40 -0.13
N ALA A 16 -6.66 31.57 -0.53
CA ALA A 16 -5.37 32.11 -0.15
C ALA A 16 -5.54 33.06 1.05
N LEU A 17 -4.72 32.85 2.09
CA LEU A 17 -4.31 33.81 3.12
C LEU A 17 -5.43 34.54 3.89
N THR A 18 -5.82 33.98 5.04
CA THR A 18 -5.86 34.63 6.38
C THR A 18 -6.46 33.61 7.36
N GLY A 19 -6.02 33.63 8.62
CA GLY A 19 -6.37 32.59 9.60
C GLY A 19 -7.88 32.46 9.82
N CYS A 20 -8.44 31.32 9.42
CA CYS A 20 -9.78 30.91 9.82
C CYS A 20 -9.67 30.00 11.05
N LYS A 21 -10.01 30.54 12.21
CA LYS A 21 -10.68 29.75 13.25
C LYS A 21 -12.12 29.54 12.74
N GLU A 22 -12.36 28.44 12.05
CA GLU A 22 -13.72 27.94 11.86
C GLU A 22 -14.03 26.98 13.01
N GLU A 23 -14.73 27.51 14.03
CA GLU A 23 -15.63 26.67 14.82
C GLU A 23 -16.87 26.41 13.95
N ASP A 24 -16.78 25.42 13.06
CA ASP A 24 -17.91 25.02 12.23
C ASP A 24 -18.76 23.97 12.95
N ASN A 25 -20.00 24.34 13.23
CA ASN A 25 -20.97 23.53 13.96
C ASN A 25 -21.64 22.51 13.02
N GLY A 26 -21.15 21.27 13.01
CA GLY A 26 -22.02 20.09 13.07
C GLY A 26 -22.57 19.46 11.78
N SER A 27 -22.27 19.95 10.56
CA SER A 27 -22.52 19.18 9.33
C SER A 27 -21.21 18.65 8.75
N GLY A 28 -20.83 17.42 9.10
CA GLY A 28 -19.61 16.80 8.58
C GLY A 28 -19.66 16.65 7.05
N TYR A 29 -18.75 17.32 6.35
CA TYR A 29 -18.55 17.11 4.92
C TYR A 29 -17.85 15.75 4.70
N TYR A 30 -18.46 14.89 3.88
CA TYR A 30 -17.87 13.63 3.46
C TYR A 30 -17.07 13.84 2.17
N VAL A 31 -15.85 13.33 2.15
CA VAL A 31 -14.90 13.48 1.04
C VAL A 31 -14.26 12.13 0.70
N LYS A 32 -13.78 11.95 -0.52
CA LYS A 32 -12.89 10.83 -0.89
C LYS A 32 -11.45 11.27 -1.08
N ASP A 33 -11.22 12.56 -1.31
CA ASP A 33 -9.91 13.17 -1.48
C ASP A 33 -9.93 14.54 -0.78
N ALA A 34 -9.09 14.70 0.25
CA ALA A 34 -8.92 15.95 0.99
C ALA A 34 -7.46 16.39 0.95
N GLN A 35 -7.20 17.63 0.57
CA GLN A 35 -5.86 18.20 0.48
C GLN A 35 -5.71 19.40 1.41
N HIS A 36 -4.62 19.41 2.17
CA HIS A 36 -4.32 20.46 3.15
C HIS A 36 -2.85 20.83 3.06
N ARG A 37 -2.55 22.11 3.21
CA ARG A 37 -1.19 22.59 3.46
C ARG A 37 -1.00 22.81 4.94
N ILE A 38 0.00 22.16 5.51
CA ILE A 38 0.24 22.16 6.95
C ILE A 38 1.64 22.70 7.24
N ALA A 39 1.71 23.66 8.17
CA ALA A 39 2.97 24.15 8.69
C ALA A 39 3.46 23.17 9.77
N VAL A 40 4.50 22.40 9.47
CA VAL A 40 5.12 21.46 10.40
C VAL A 40 6.59 21.79 10.58
N SER A 41 7.01 21.94 11.85
CA SER A 41 8.42 22.07 12.22
C SER A 41 9.07 20.68 12.26
N SER A 42 9.08 19.97 11.13
CA SER A 42 9.51 18.57 11.04
C SER A 42 10.83 18.33 11.79
N GLN A 43 10.85 17.31 12.64
CA GLN A 43 12.02 17.01 13.45
C GLN A 43 13.06 16.26 12.61
N ASN A 44 14.33 16.39 12.95
CA ASN A 44 15.35 15.52 12.39
C ASN A 44 15.05 14.09 12.83
N LEU A 45 14.95 13.18 11.87
CA LEU A 45 14.87 11.76 12.18
C LEU A 45 16.19 11.31 12.80
N GLU A 46 16.11 10.41 13.78
CA GLU A 46 17.29 9.78 14.36
C GLU A 46 18.04 8.99 13.28
N GLU A 47 19.35 9.23 13.16
CA GLU A 47 20.19 8.53 12.20
C GLU A 47 21.09 7.53 12.91
N ILE A 48 21.10 6.32 12.36
CA ILE A 48 21.90 5.23 12.85
C ILE A 48 22.86 4.84 11.74
N ASP A 49 24.13 5.19 11.91
CA ASP A 49 25.19 4.73 11.03
C ASP A 49 25.45 3.23 11.31
N VAL A 50 25.36 2.44 10.24
CA VAL A 50 25.49 0.99 10.28
C VAL A 50 26.61 0.57 9.35
N GLN A 51 27.55 -0.19 9.89
CA GLN A 51 28.58 -0.87 9.12
C GLN A 51 27.99 -2.09 8.42
N VAL A 52 28.19 -2.14 7.11
CA VAL A 52 27.81 -3.28 6.27
C VAL A 52 29.04 -4.18 6.06
N ALA A 53 28.94 -5.44 6.44
CA ALA A 53 29.99 -6.43 6.27
C ALA A 53 29.46 -7.72 5.63
N GLN A 54 30.35 -8.54 5.08
CA GLN A 54 30.02 -9.88 4.54
C GLN A 54 28.89 -9.86 3.49
N VAL A 55 28.96 -8.93 2.53
CA VAL A 55 27.98 -8.85 1.45
C VAL A 55 28.04 -10.12 0.59
N GLN A 56 26.90 -10.77 0.41
CA GLN A 56 26.75 -11.96 -0.41
C GLN A 56 25.57 -11.78 -1.37
N ASN A 57 25.75 -12.21 -2.61
CA ASN A 57 24.65 -12.20 -3.59
C ASN A 57 23.65 -13.29 -3.24
N LEU A 58 22.37 -12.94 -3.33
CA LEU A 58 21.24 -13.86 -3.28
C LEU A 58 20.81 -14.21 -4.71
N PRO A 59 20.29 -15.42 -4.96
CA PRO A 59 19.63 -15.70 -6.23
C PRO A 59 18.40 -14.80 -6.37
N ALA A 60 18.22 -14.24 -7.56
CA ALA A 60 17.02 -13.47 -7.85
C ALA A 60 15.83 -14.45 -7.97
N GLY A 61 14.89 -14.38 -7.04
CA GLY A 61 13.74 -15.30 -7.00
C GLY A 61 12.80 -15.13 -8.19
N ASP A 62 11.92 -16.12 -8.41
CA ASP A 62 10.91 -16.12 -9.48
C ASP A 62 9.84 -15.03 -9.27
N VAL A 63 9.69 -14.58 -8.03
CA VAL A 63 8.79 -13.52 -7.60
C VAL A 63 9.59 -12.51 -6.80
N PHE A 64 9.31 -11.23 -6.97
CA PHE A 64 9.81 -10.19 -6.09
C PHE A 64 8.71 -9.19 -5.73
N GLN A 65 8.91 -8.53 -4.59
CA GLN A 65 8.19 -7.33 -4.20
C GLN A 65 9.19 -6.21 -3.94
N PHE A 66 8.66 -5.00 -3.94
CA PHE A 66 9.44 -3.78 -3.86
C PHE A 66 9.82 -3.39 -2.42
N ASP A 67 9.20 -4.06 -1.46
CA ASP A 67 9.34 -3.94 -0.01
C ASP A 67 9.86 -5.23 0.65
N ASP A 68 10.32 -6.21 -0.13
CA ASP A 68 10.92 -7.47 0.37
C ASP A 68 12.36 -7.23 0.90
N ILE A 69 12.42 -6.51 2.01
CA ILE A 69 13.62 -6.23 2.80
C ILE A 69 13.37 -6.74 4.22
N GLU A 70 14.16 -7.70 4.65
CA GLU A 70 14.01 -8.36 5.94
C GLU A 70 15.24 -8.17 6.81
N PHE A 71 15.02 -8.06 8.12
CA PHE A 71 16.08 -8.08 9.13
C PHE A 71 15.94 -9.34 9.99
N VAL A 72 17.02 -10.09 10.16
CA VAL A 72 17.05 -11.31 10.97
C VAL A 72 18.08 -11.14 12.09
N ASP A 73 17.65 -11.40 13.33
CA ASP A 73 18.53 -11.43 14.49
C ASP A 73 19.29 -12.76 14.53
N GLU A 74 20.61 -12.71 14.38
CA GLU A 74 21.51 -13.87 14.51
C GLU A 74 22.24 -13.89 15.87
N GLY A 75 21.69 -13.20 16.88
CA GLY A 75 22.17 -13.13 18.26
C GLY A 75 23.32 -12.15 18.47
N LEU A 76 24.43 -12.29 17.73
CA LEU A 76 25.60 -11.40 17.84
C LEU A 76 25.63 -10.29 16.77
N ALA A 77 24.79 -10.41 15.75
CA ALA A 77 24.67 -9.43 14.67
C ALA A 77 23.27 -9.52 14.05
N TRP A 78 22.86 -8.44 13.41
CA TRP A 78 21.69 -8.45 12.54
C TRP A 78 22.12 -8.73 11.11
N SER A 79 21.35 -9.51 10.38
CA SER A 79 21.50 -9.69 8.93
C SER A 79 20.38 -8.94 8.23
N ILE A 80 20.71 -8.18 7.18
CA ILE A 80 19.73 -7.60 6.25
C ILE A 80 19.69 -8.45 4.99
N TYR A 81 18.49 -8.77 4.53
CA TYR A 81 18.21 -9.46 3.28
C TYR A 81 17.49 -8.49 2.34
N ASN A 82 18.18 -8.00 1.32
CA ASN A 82 17.59 -7.23 0.24
C ASN A 82 17.20 -8.17 -0.90
N ARG A 83 15.93 -8.58 -0.96
CA ARG A 83 15.39 -9.42 -2.04
C ARG A 83 14.72 -8.60 -3.15
N THR A 84 14.92 -7.28 -3.13
CA THR A 84 14.37 -6.36 -4.12
C THR A 84 15.35 -6.15 -5.28
N PRO A 85 14.87 -5.67 -6.46
CA PRO A 85 15.74 -5.30 -7.57
C PRO A 85 16.48 -3.97 -7.36
N GLN A 86 16.23 -3.24 -6.27
CA GLN A 86 16.88 -1.95 -6.01
C GLN A 86 18.07 -2.14 -5.06
N SER A 87 19.14 -1.39 -5.28
CA SER A 87 20.22 -1.29 -4.28
C SER A 87 19.83 -0.34 -3.16
N ILE A 88 20.46 -0.45 -1.99
CA ILE A 88 20.09 0.31 -0.80
C ILE A 88 21.32 1.05 -0.27
N ASN A 89 21.17 2.36 -0.06
CA ASN A 89 22.15 3.20 0.64
C ASN A 89 21.66 3.57 2.04
N SER A 90 20.36 3.74 2.18
CA SER A 90 19.70 4.10 3.43
C SER A 90 18.25 3.66 3.38
N LEU A 91 17.65 3.40 4.53
CA LEU A 91 16.26 2.97 4.65
C LEU A 91 15.64 3.45 5.97
N ALA A 92 14.35 3.78 5.93
CA ALA A 92 13.58 4.01 7.14
C ALA A 92 13.26 2.67 7.80
N VAL A 93 13.36 2.60 9.13
CA VAL A 93 13.04 1.40 9.90
C VAL A 93 12.25 1.74 11.14
N ARG A 94 11.60 0.72 11.70
CA ARG A 94 11.16 0.69 13.08
C ARG A 94 12.23 0.01 13.94
N LEU A 95 12.53 0.62 15.09
CA LEU A 95 13.54 0.16 16.03
C LEU A 95 12.94 -0.08 17.42
N GLY A 96 13.26 -1.24 17.99
CA GLY A 96 13.01 -1.59 19.38
C GLY A 96 11.54 -1.88 19.71
N ASP A 97 11.26 -2.18 20.97
CA ASP A 97 9.91 -2.51 21.45
C ASP A 97 8.90 -1.36 21.27
N LYS A 98 9.39 -0.13 21.23
CA LYS A 98 8.57 1.07 21.01
C LYS A 98 8.29 1.34 19.53
N GLN A 99 8.87 0.56 18.61
CA GLN A 99 8.70 0.71 17.17
C GLN A 99 8.97 2.15 16.72
N GLN A 100 10.06 2.72 17.25
CA GLN A 100 10.43 4.10 16.96
C GLN A 100 10.94 4.19 15.52
N LEU A 101 10.45 5.18 14.77
CA LEU A 101 10.94 5.46 13.43
C LEU A 101 12.38 6.00 13.48
N ALA A 102 13.27 5.42 12.69
CA ALA A 102 14.66 5.84 12.55
C ALA A 102 15.15 5.68 11.11
N LEU A 103 16.28 6.31 10.77
CA LEU A 103 16.95 6.16 9.49
C LEU A 103 18.23 5.35 9.65
N LEU A 104 18.31 4.19 8.99
CA LEU A 104 19.57 3.45 8.87
C LEU A 104 20.36 3.99 7.68
N LYS A 105 21.59 4.43 7.95
CA LYS A 105 22.57 4.80 6.92
C LYS A 105 23.62 3.71 6.79
N LEU A 106 23.73 3.13 5.61
CA LEU A 106 24.68 2.05 5.35
C LEU A 106 26.05 2.63 4.99
N SER A 107 27.12 2.08 5.56
CA SER A 107 28.49 2.52 5.28
C SER A 107 28.93 2.29 3.83
N GLN A 108 28.24 1.41 3.10
CA GLN A 108 28.40 1.15 1.68
C GLN A 108 27.06 0.70 1.08
N THR A 109 26.88 0.90 -0.24
CA THR A 109 25.69 0.44 -0.97
C THR A 109 25.54 -1.07 -0.84
N LEU A 110 24.37 -1.52 -0.36
CA LEU A 110 23.95 -2.91 -0.42
C LEU A 110 23.36 -3.18 -1.81
N PRO A 111 23.94 -4.10 -2.62
CA PRO A 111 23.42 -4.39 -3.95
C PRO A 111 21.99 -4.95 -3.95
N ALA A 112 21.32 -4.89 -5.11
CA ALA A 112 20.08 -5.63 -5.34
C ALA A 112 20.31 -7.14 -5.16
N TYR A 113 19.29 -7.87 -4.69
CA TYR A 113 19.37 -9.31 -4.45
C TYR A 113 20.64 -9.70 -3.67
N SER A 114 20.81 -9.14 -2.47
CA SER A 114 21.98 -9.41 -1.64
C SER A 114 21.63 -9.46 -0.16
N GLN A 115 22.50 -10.09 0.62
CA GLN A 115 22.44 -10.08 2.08
C GLN A 115 23.74 -9.53 2.65
N ALA A 116 23.67 -8.94 3.85
CA ALA A 116 24.85 -8.49 4.56
C ALA A 116 24.64 -8.49 6.08
N LYS A 117 25.74 -8.55 6.83
CA LYS A 117 25.73 -8.34 8.28
C LYS A 117 25.79 -6.85 8.60
N LEU A 118 24.99 -6.47 9.58
CA LEU A 118 24.86 -5.12 10.10
C LEU A 118 25.43 -5.05 11.52
N SER A 119 26.23 -4.00 11.76
CA SER A 119 26.64 -3.62 13.10
C SER A 119 26.66 -2.10 13.26
N SER A 120 26.32 -1.61 14.44
CA SER A 120 26.42 -0.18 14.77
C SER A 120 27.30 -0.02 16.01
N SER A 121 28.18 0.99 15.99
CA SER A 121 28.98 1.38 17.15
C SER A 121 28.29 2.40 18.04
N THR A 122 27.20 3.02 17.56
CA THR A 122 26.48 4.09 18.26
C THR A 122 25.18 3.62 18.89
N HIS A 123 24.55 2.56 18.36
CA HIS A 123 23.26 2.06 18.84
C HIS A 123 23.27 0.54 18.98
N THR A 124 22.54 0.04 19.97
CA THR A 124 22.16 -1.38 20.01
C THR A 124 21.00 -1.60 19.04
N LEU A 125 21.22 -2.39 18.01
CA LEU A 125 20.18 -2.79 17.07
C LEU A 125 19.31 -3.86 17.76
N SER A 126 18.03 -3.57 17.93
CA SER A 126 17.04 -4.51 18.49
C SER A 126 15.71 -4.30 17.78
N LYS A 127 15.04 -5.40 17.41
CA LYS A 127 13.75 -5.41 16.68
C LYS A 127 13.71 -4.40 15.54
N LEU A 128 14.35 -4.76 14.43
CA LEU A 128 14.43 -3.96 13.23
C LEU A 128 13.37 -4.41 12.22
N ASP A 129 12.52 -3.50 11.79
CA ASP A 129 11.56 -3.75 10.72
C ASP A 129 11.67 -2.68 9.64
N PHE A 130 11.63 -3.06 8.37
CA PHE A 130 11.65 -2.10 7.27
C PHE A 130 10.35 -1.31 7.20
N GLU A 131 10.45 0.01 7.11
CA GLU A 131 9.30 0.91 6.98
C GLU A 131 9.25 1.44 5.53
N ASP A 132 8.51 0.75 4.65
CA ASP A 132 8.23 1.27 3.31
C ASP A 132 7.13 2.35 3.36
N GLN A 133 7.46 3.56 2.92
CA GLN A 133 6.51 4.65 2.73
C GLN A 133 6.34 5.04 1.26
N LEU A 134 6.89 4.27 0.32
CA LEU A 134 6.62 4.37 -1.12
C LEU A 134 5.58 3.32 -1.55
N LYS A 135 4.42 3.35 -0.89
CA LYS A 135 3.40 2.28 -0.93
C LYS A 135 2.55 2.21 -2.20
N LEU A 136 2.67 3.16 -3.15
CA LEU A 136 1.93 3.09 -4.41
C LEU A 136 2.71 2.28 -5.45
N PHE A 137 2.00 1.43 -6.20
CA PHE A 137 2.54 0.52 -7.19
C PHE A 137 3.54 -0.46 -6.56
N ALA A 138 3.00 -1.30 -5.66
CA ALA A 138 3.73 -2.39 -5.01
C ALA A 138 3.13 -3.77 -5.39
N PRO A 139 3.11 -4.13 -6.69
CA PRO A 139 2.64 -5.44 -7.10
C PRO A 139 3.55 -6.56 -6.59
N LYS A 140 2.99 -7.77 -6.52
CA LYS A 140 3.76 -9.01 -6.44
C LYS A 140 4.15 -9.42 -7.85
N VAL A 141 5.39 -9.10 -8.23
CA VAL A 141 5.87 -9.29 -9.61
C VAL A 141 6.38 -10.70 -9.78
N GLN A 142 5.73 -11.47 -10.65
CA GLN A 142 6.18 -12.78 -11.05
C GLN A 142 6.92 -12.71 -12.38
N ILE A 143 8.21 -13.05 -12.35
CA ILE A 143 9.11 -13.05 -13.51
C ILE A 143 9.20 -14.46 -14.11
N ALA A 144 9.15 -15.52 -13.30
CA ALA A 144 9.27 -16.90 -13.79
C ALA A 144 8.06 -17.78 -13.39
N GLY A 145 7.91 -18.95 -14.03
CA GLY A 145 6.89 -19.95 -13.67
C GLY A 145 5.57 -19.96 -14.45
N PHE A 146 5.39 -19.09 -15.47
CA PHE A 146 4.19 -19.08 -16.33
C PHE A 146 4.45 -19.26 -17.83
N GLY A 147 5.66 -19.71 -18.20
CA GLY A 147 6.02 -19.89 -19.60
C GLY A 147 5.45 -21.19 -20.17
N VAL A 148 4.85 -21.10 -21.35
CA VAL A 148 4.62 -22.28 -22.18
C VAL A 148 5.94 -22.61 -22.88
N ASP A 149 6.26 -23.88 -23.08
CA ASP A 149 7.38 -24.25 -23.95
C ASP A 149 7.12 -23.69 -25.35
N CYS A 150 8.00 -22.78 -25.82
CA CYS A 150 7.86 -22.09 -27.09
C CYS A 150 8.48 -22.87 -28.26
N SER A 151 8.34 -24.20 -28.25
CA SER A 151 8.90 -25.10 -29.26
C SER A 151 8.19 -25.00 -30.63
N ASP A 152 6.88 -24.71 -30.68
CA ASP A 152 6.14 -24.46 -31.92
C ASP A 152 6.44 -23.05 -32.48
N GLN A 153 7.35 -22.98 -33.44
CA GLN A 153 7.78 -21.74 -34.10
C GLN A 153 6.71 -21.11 -35.02
N SER A 154 5.60 -21.81 -35.30
CA SER A 154 4.55 -21.31 -36.21
C SER A 154 3.55 -20.36 -35.56
N LYS A 155 3.53 -20.28 -34.22
CA LYS A 155 2.57 -19.51 -33.43
C LYS A 155 3.27 -18.55 -32.47
N THR A 156 2.58 -17.47 -32.12
CA THR A 156 3.01 -16.58 -31.05
C THR A 156 3.00 -17.35 -29.73
N CYS A 157 4.06 -17.19 -28.94
CA CYS A 157 4.23 -17.86 -27.65
C CYS A 157 4.69 -16.88 -26.57
N TYR A 158 4.50 -17.23 -25.30
CA TYR A 158 4.89 -16.46 -24.13
C TYR A 158 5.69 -17.31 -23.16
N ASN A 159 6.91 -16.89 -22.86
CA ASN A 159 7.75 -17.54 -21.85
C ASN A 159 8.24 -16.55 -20.79
N ALA A 160 8.94 -17.07 -19.78
CA ALA A 160 9.65 -16.24 -18.82
C ALA A 160 10.82 -15.50 -19.51
N PRO A 161 11.11 -14.24 -19.13
CA PRO A 161 12.34 -13.57 -19.51
C PRO A 161 13.57 -14.32 -18.99
N ASP A 162 14.66 -14.26 -19.75
CA ASP A 162 15.99 -14.60 -19.25
C ASP A 162 16.57 -13.50 -18.35
N ASP A 163 17.78 -13.70 -17.80
CA ASP A 163 18.41 -12.75 -16.88
C ASP A 163 18.62 -11.35 -17.49
N ALA A 164 18.94 -11.26 -18.78
CA ALA A 164 19.16 -9.97 -19.45
C ALA A 164 17.83 -9.24 -19.66
N GLN A 165 16.80 -9.97 -20.07
CA GLN A 165 15.44 -9.45 -20.25
C GLN A 165 14.80 -9.05 -18.91
N ARG A 166 15.07 -9.80 -17.84
CA ARG A 166 14.63 -9.53 -16.48
C ARG A 166 15.12 -8.16 -15.99
N ILE A 167 16.39 -7.83 -16.23
CA ILE A 167 16.96 -6.52 -15.86
C ILE A 167 16.16 -5.37 -16.49
N ILE A 168 15.73 -5.53 -17.75
CA ILE A 168 14.97 -4.50 -18.46
C ILE A 168 13.60 -4.30 -17.82
N TYR A 169 12.87 -5.39 -17.56
CA TYR A 169 11.56 -5.31 -16.89
C TYR A 169 11.66 -4.68 -15.52
N GLU A 170 12.60 -5.13 -14.68
CA GLU A 170 12.78 -4.57 -13.35
C GLU A 170 13.16 -3.08 -13.40
N THR A 171 14.01 -2.66 -14.34
CA THR A 171 14.36 -1.25 -14.51
C THR A 171 13.13 -0.39 -14.83
N VAL A 172 12.29 -0.82 -15.77
CA VAL A 172 11.07 -0.08 -16.13
C VAL A 172 10.06 -0.09 -14.98
N LEU A 173 9.88 -1.23 -14.30
CA LEU A 173 8.96 -1.35 -13.16
C LEU A 173 9.42 -0.52 -11.95
N ILE A 174 10.73 -0.44 -11.68
CA ILE A 174 11.30 0.49 -10.67
C ILE A 174 10.93 1.93 -11.03
N ASN A 175 11.08 2.31 -12.30
CA ASN A 175 10.75 3.65 -12.75
C ASN A 175 9.25 3.96 -12.70
N MET A 176 8.39 2.95 -12.90
CA MET A 176 6.96 3.05 -12.63
C MET A 176 6.71 3.26 -11.12
N ARG A 177 7.23 2.41 -10.22
CA ARG A 177 7.09 2.60 -8.76
C ARG A 177 7.53 3.99 -8.32
N ASN A 178 8.70 4.42 -8.78
CA ASN A 178 9.22 5.75 -8.46
C ASN A 178 8.30 6.86 -8.96
N ALA A 179 7.71 6.73 -10.16
CA ALA A 179 6.74 7.70 -10.66
C ALA A 179 5.46 7.72 -9.81
N PHE A 180 4.85 6.57 -9.51
CA PHE A 180 3.62 6.49 -8.70
C PHE A 180 3.75 7.11 -7.31
N ASN A 181 4.97 7.17 -6.75
CA ASN A 181 5.26 7.79 -5.46
C ASN A 181 5.83 9.21 -5.56
N ARG A 182 5.64 9.91 -6.69
CA ARG A 182 6.05 11.31 -6.89
C ARG A 182 4.86 12.27 -7.02
N LYS A 183 5.04 13.48 -6.50
CA LYS A 183 4.12 14.62 -6.64
C LYS A 183 4.00 15.02 -8.11
N SER A 184 5.12 15.12 -8.81
CA SER A 184 5.19 15.45 -10.24
C SER A 184 4.36 14.49 -11.10
N PHE A 185 4.36 13.19 -10.82
CA PHE A 185 3.56 12.21 -11.57
C PHE A 185 2.06 12.33 -11.29
N SER A 186 1.69 12.58 -10.02
CA SER A 186 0.28 12.77 -9.66
C SER A 186 -0.29 14.00 -10.38
N GLN A 187 0.46 15.11 -10.37
CA GLN A 187 0.11 16.33 -11.10
C GLN A 187 0.08 16.12 -12.61
N PHE A 188 1.00 15.33 -13.16
CA PHE A 188 0.99 14.96 -14.57
C PHE A 188 -0.27 14.18 -14.96
N ALA A 189 -0.68 13.20 -14.14
CA ALA A 189 -1.91 12.44 -14.35
C ALA A 189 -3.16 13.32 -14.22
N ASP A 190 -3.21 14.19 -13.21
CA ASP A 190 -4.31 15.15 -13.04
C ASP A 190 -4.44 16.05 -14.26
N ASN A 191 -3.33 16.63 -14.74
CA ASN A 191 -3.35 17.50 -15.92
C ASN A 191 -3.81 16.75 -17.18
N PHE A 192 -3.37 15.50 -17.37
CA PHE A 192 -3.78 14.71 -18.53
C PHE A 192 -5.28 14.42 -18.52
N PHE A 193 -5.85 13.99 -17.40
CA PHE A 193 -7.26 13.59 -17.32
C PHE A 193 -8.23 14.75 -17.03
N ALA A 194 -7.76 15.86 -16.47
CA ALA A 194 -8.55 17.09 -16.32
C ALA A 194 -8.71 17.83 -17.65
N ASP A 195 -7.78 17.65 -18.61
CA ASP A 195 -7.94 18.18 -19.96
C ASP A 195 -9.11 17.48 -20.67
N ALA A 196 -10.20 18.23 -20.88
CA ALA A 196 -11.38 17.75 -21.58
C ALA A 196 -11.05 17.20 -22.98
N ALA A 197 -10.06 17.76 -23.68
CA ALA A 197 -9.65 17.28 -25.00
C ALA A 197 -8.98 15.89 -24.95
N ASN A 198 -8.45 15.48 -23.80
CA ASN A 198 -7.93 14.13 -23.59
C ASN A 198 -9.02 13.23 -23.02
N CYS A 199 -9.70 13.62 -21.95
CA CYS A 199 -10.70 12.77 -21.29
C CYS A 199 -11.89 12.40 -22.19
N THR A 200 -12.38 13.32 -23.02
CA THR A 200 -13.53 13.07 -23.92
C THR A 200 -13.25 12.06 -25.04
N LYS A 201 -11.96 11.78 -25.34
CA LYS A 201 -11.57 10.75 -26.33
C LYS A 201 -11.77 9.33 -25.80
N TYR A 202 -11.86 9.16 -24.49
CA TYR A 202 -11.84 7.87 -23.82
C TYR A 202 -13.15 7.68 -23.07
N SER A 203 -13.98 6.71 -23.50
CA SER A 203 -15.33 6.54 -22.97
C SER A 203 -15.31 6.27 -21.46
N GLY A 204 -14.33 5.52 -20.95
CA GLY A 204 -14.14 5.24 -19.53
C GLY A 204 -13.75 6.46 -18.68
N CYS A 205 -13.08 7.47 -19.26
CA CYS A 205 -12.82 8.74 -18.58
C CYS A 205 -14.06 9.65 -18.64
N SER A 206 -14.61 9.84 -19.83
CA SER A 206 -15.75 10.74 -20.05
C SER A 206 -17.05 10.30 -19.35
N SER A 207 -17.25 8.99 -19.14
CA SER A 207 -18.40 8.46 -18.40
C SER A 207 -18.16 8.31 -16.91
N TYR A 208 -16.97 8.68 -16.41
CA TYR A 208 -16.67 8.58 -14.99
C TYR A 208 -17.47 9.63 -14.20
N GLY A 209 -18.30 9.14 -13.27
CA GLY A 209 -19.33 9.96 -12.63
C GLY A 209 -19.19 10.15 -11.13
N ASP A 210 -18.07 9.72 -10.52
CA ASP A 210 -17.84 9.97 -9.08
C ASP A 210 -17.34 11.40 -8.88
N PRO A 211 -18.11 12.29 -8.21
CA PRO A 211 -17.71 13.67 -8.04
C PRO A 211 -16.72 13.88 -6.88
N LEU A 212 -16.54 12.89 -6.00
CA LEU A 212 -15.71 13.03 -4.79
C LEU A 212 -14.29 12.52 -4.96
N LEU A 213 -14.05 11.68 -5.97
CA LEU A 213 -12.74 11.13 -6.33
C LEU A 213 -12.50 11.44 -7.80
N SER A 214 -11.39 12.08 -8.15
CA SER A 214 -11.07 12.35 -9.55
C SER A 214 -10.72 11.05 -10.31
N TYR A 215 -10.88 11.06 -11.65
CA TYR A 215 -10.55 9.91 -12.46
C TYR A 215 -9.06 9.55 -12.40
N SER A 216 -8.18 10.57 -12.38
CA SER A 216 -6.75 10.43 -12.19
C SER A 216 -6.41 9.79 -10.84
N THR A 217 -6.98 10.28 -9.73
CA THR A 217 -6.76 9.70 -8.39
C THR A 217 -7.30 8.27 -8.32
N LYS A 218 -8.47 7.98 -8.91
CA LYS A 218 -8.99 6.62 -9.01
C LYS A 218 -8.03 5.69 -9.76
N ASN A 219 -7.46 6.14 -10.87
CA ASN A 219 -6.51 5.34 -11.66
C ASN A 219 -5.18 5.16 -10.92
N LEU A 220 -4.71 6.22 -10.25
CA LEU A 220 -3.53 6.19 -9.38
C LEU A 220 -3.68 5.16 -8.27
N LEU A 221 -4.82 5.15 -7.56
CA LEU A 221 -5.11 4.15 -6.52
C LEU A 221 -5.23 2.74 -7.10
N THR A 222 -5.90 2.59 -8.25
CA THR A 222 -6.10 1.29 -8.90
C THR A 222 -4.76 0.64 -9.28
N MET A 223 -3.88 1.35 -9.98
CA MET A 223 -2.52 0.86 -10.27
C MET A 223 -1.62 0.87 -9.03
N GLY A 224 -1.98 1.67 -8.03
CA GLY A 224 -1.24 1.85 -6.79
C GLY A 224 -1.39 0.69 -5.80
N MET A 225 -2.37 -0.19 -5.97
CA MET A 225 -2.70 -1.21 -4.98
C MET A 225 -1.58 -2.24 -4.79
N SER A 226 -1.26 -2.51 -3.52
CA SER A 226 -0.33 -3.56 -3.11
C SER A 226 -0.88 -4.96 -3.39
N GLU A 227 0.01 -5.95 -3.49
CA GLU A 227 -0.30 -7.39 -3.65
C GLU A 227 -0.98 -7.79 -4.97
N HIS A 228 -1.19 -6.85 -5.91
CA HIS A 228 -1.68 -7.21 -7.24
C HIS A 228 -0.67 -8.15 -7.91
N GLN A 229 -1.14 -9.33 -8.36
CA GLN A 229 -0.26 -10.32 -8.99
C GLN A 229 0.06 -9.88 -10.43
N LEU A 230 1.31 -9.50 -10.70
CA LEU A 230 1.75 -9.03 -12.01
C LEU A 230 2.73 -10.01 -12.65
N GLY A 231 2.30 -10.78 -13.64
CA GLY A 231 3.17 -11.67 -14.40
C GLY A 231 3.85 -10.98 -15.59
N MET A 232 5.18 -10.95 -15.63
CA MET A 232 5.94 -10.43 -16.78
C MET A 232 6.39 -11.58 -17.69
N LYS A 233 6.14 -11.46 -18.99
CA LYS A 233 6.44 -12.50 -19.99
C LYS A 233 7.17 -11.93 -21.19
N VAL A 234 7.81 -12.77 -21.98
CA VAL A 234 8.39 -12.38 -23.27
C VAL A 234 7.61 -13.04 -24.39
N MET A 235 7.17 -12.22 -25.36
CA MET A 235 6.47 -12.70 -26.55
C MET A 235 7.48 -13.14 -27.61
N ARG A 236 7.30 -14.36 -28.15
CA ARG A 236 8.28 -15.04 -29.02
C ARG A 236 7.68 -15.65 -30.28
N ASN A 237 8.58 -16.14 -31.15
CA ASN A 237 8.33 -16.91 -32.36
C ASN A 237 7.68 -16.09 -33.47
N LYS A 238 6.34 -15.92 -33.45
CA LYS A 238 5.62 -15.14 -34.45
C LYS A 238 5.22 -13.78 -33.88
N TYR A 239 5.72 -12.71 -34.49
CA TYR A 239 5.33 -11.34 -34.15
C TYR A 239 3.82 -11.14 -34.34
N ALA A 240 3.13 -10.77 -33.25
CA ALA A 240 1.71 -10.43 -33.28
C ALA A 240 1.48 -8.94 -32.98
N ALA A 241 2.23 -8.41 -32.02
CA ALA A 241 2.18 -7.02 -31.58
C ALA A 241 3.49 -6.67 -30.85
N GLU A 242 3.70 -5.38 -30.56
CA GLU A 242 4.84 -4.95 -29.74
C GLU A 242 4.74 -5.48 -28.30
N GLY A 243 3.52 -5.54 -27.76
CA GLY A 243 3.19 -6.10 -26.46
C GLY A 243 1.79 -6.72 -26.47
N MET A 244 1.52 -7.56 -25.47
CA MET A 244 0.17 -8.06 -25.14
C MET A 244 0.06 -8.29 -23.63
N GLY A 245 -1.11 -8.04 -23.06
CA GLY A 245 -1.37 -8.18 -21.65
C GLY A 245 -2.86 -8.31 -21.35
N GLY A 246 -3.17 -8.61 -20.10
CA GLY A 246 -4.56 -8.72 -19.65
C GLY A 246 -4.65 -9.12 -18.19
N GLY A 247 -5.73 -8.72 -17.55
CA GLY A 247 -5.95 -9.00 -16.14
C GLY A 247 -7.26 -8.40 -15.63
N SER A 248 -7.32 -8.21 -14.32
CA SER A 248 -8.50 -7.75 -13.61
C SER A 248 -8.17 -6.53 -12.77
N SER A 249 -9.11 -5.58 -12.69
CA SER A 249 -8.93 -4.39 -11.85
C SER A 249 -8.97 -4.79 -10.38
N PRO A 250 -8.00 -4.35 -9.57
CA PRO A 250 -8.13 -4.46 -8.12
C PRO A 250 -9.25 -3.54 -7.61
N ASP A 251 -9.83 -3.88 -6.45
CA ASP A 251 -10.88 -3.10 -5.79
C ASP A 251 -10.25 -2.14 -4.78
N ILE A 252 -10.25 -0.84 -5.08
CA ILE A 252 -9.65 0.23 -4.25
C ILE A 252 -10.29 0.39 -2.87
N ASN A 253 -11.39 -0.31 -2.59
CA ASN A 253 -12.01 -0.35 -1.27
C ASN A 253 -11.42 -1.45 -0.36
N LEU A 254 -10.54 -2.29 -0.89
CA LEU A 254 -9.84 -3.32 -0.12
C LEU A 254 -8.41 -2.89 0.21
N PRO A 255 -7.89 -3.26 1.40
CA PRO A 255 -6.54 -2.87 1.82
C PRO A 255 -5.43 -3.51 0.97
N VAL A 256 -5.67 -4.67 0.38
CA VAL A 256 -4.72 -5.36 -0.51
C VAL A 256 -5.47 -5.93 -1.71
N ALA A 257 -4.81 -6.02 -2.86
CA ALA A 257 -5.41 -6.61 -4.04
C ALA A 257 -5.41 -8.14 -3.96
N SER A 258 -6.50 -8.76 -4.43
CA SER A 258 -6.57 -10.21 -4.71
C SER A 258 -6.69 -10.52 -6.21
N SER A 259 -6.70 -9.46 -7.03
CA SER A 259 -6.68 -9.52 -8.49
C SER A 259 -5.30 -9.89 -9.03
N GLY A 260 -5.25 -10.26 -10.30
CA GLY A 260 -3.99 -10.39 -11.03
C GLY A 260 -4.13 -10.10 -12.51
N GLY A 261 -2.97 -10.07 -13.16
CA GLY A 261 -2.83 -9.88 -14.59
C GLY A 261 -1.43 -10.23 -15.07
N TRP A 262 -1.22 -10.09 -16.38
CA TRP A 262 0.08 -10.30 -17.00
C TRP A 262 0.33 -9.28 -18.11
N ALA A 263 1.61 -9.02 -18.36
CA ALA A 263 2.10 -8.14 -19.41
C ALA A 263 3.26 -8.82 -20.15
N SER A 264 3.36 -8.58 -21.45
CA SER A 264 4.44 -9.13 -22.28
C SER A 264 4.95 -8.14 -23.30
N TYR A 265 6.22 -8.27 -23.66
CA TYR A 265 6.87 -7.45 -24.66
C TYR A 265 7.61 -8.32 -25.68
N TRP A 266 7.72 -7.83 -26.91
CA TRP A 266 8.32 -8.57 -28.01
C TRP A 266 9.82 -8.82 -27.84
N GLU A 267 10.25 -10.07 -27.96
CA GLU A 267 11.61 -10.50 -27.66
C GLU A 267 12.69 -9.73 -28.42
N SER A 268 12.45 -9.38 -29.69
CA SER A 268 13.49 -8.73 -30.51
C SER A 268 13.85 -7.33 -30.03
N TYR A 269 13.01 -6.69 -29.20
CA TYR A 269 13.28 -5.35 -28.70
C TYR A 269 14.08 -5.35 -27.39
N ILE A 270 14.17 -6.51 -26.71
CA ILE A 270 14.80 -6.67 -25.40
C ILE A 270 15.84 -7.80 -25.36
N THR A 271 16.15 -8.40 -26.51
CA THR A 271 17.22 -9.39 -26.64
C THR A 271 18.47 -8.73 -27.21
N PRO A 272 19.59 -8.64 -26.48
CA PRO A 272 20.79 -7.89 -26.90
C PRO A 272 21.37 -8.29 -28.26
N SER A 273 21.19 -9.55 -28.68
CA SER A 273 21.67 -10.05 -29.97
C SER A 273 20.78 -9.70 -31.16
N SER A 274 19.60 -9.11 -30.93
CA SER A 274 18.66 -8.79 -32.01
C SER A 274 19.01 -7.47 -32.71
N ALA A 275 18.83 -7.42 -34.03
CA ALA A 275 18.99 -6.19 -34.81
C ALA A 275 18.00 -5.07 -34.44
N ASN A 276 16.89 -5.41 -33.77
CA ASN A 276 15.87 -4.46 -33.33
C ASN A 276 16.00 -4.08 -31.84
N TYR A 277 17.10 -4.46 -31.17
CA TYR A 277 17.28 -4.24 -29.74
C TYR A 277 17.19 -2.76 -29.35
N ARG A 278 16.24 -2.43 -28.45
CA ARG A 278 15.89 -1.07 -28.03
C ARG A 278 15.32 -1.03 -26.60
N PRO A 279 16.01 -1.60 -25.60
CA PRO A 279 15.46 -1.97 -24.29
C PRO A 279 14.92 -0.80 -23.44
N TYR A 280 15.39 0.43 -23.70
CA TYR A 280 15.04 1.61 -22.90
C TYR A 280 14.56 2.78 -23.76
N SER A 281 14.08 2.48 -24.97
CA SER A 281 13.48 3.48 -25.85
C SER A 281 12.13 3.98 -25.33
N VAL A 282 11.68 5.14 -25.82
CA VAL A 282 10.32 5.65 -25.58
C VAL A 282 9.26 4.59 -25.90
N ALA A 283 9.41 3.85 -27.00
CA ALA A 283 8.50 2.79 -27.38
C ALA A 283 8.46 1.68 -26.32
N THR A 284 9.62 1.26 -25.79
CA THR A 284 9.67 0.23 -24.74
C THR A 284 9.02 0.68 -23.43
N TYR A 285 9.27 1.91 -23.00
CA TYR A 285 8.58 2.48 -21.84
C TYR A 285 7.06 2.52 -22.07
N ASN A 286 6.61 3.06 -23.20
CA ASN A 286 5.20 3.14 -23.56
C ASN A 286 4.55 1.75 -23.52
N THR A 287 5.10 0.79 -24.27
CA THR A 287 4.48 -0.52 -24.41
C THR A 287 4.48 -1.30 -23.10
N ILE A 288 5.55 -1.25 -22.29
CA ILE A 288 5.52 -1.93 -20.98
C ILE A 288 4.48 -1.30 -20.05
N PHE A 289 4.39 0.04 -19.97
CA PHE A 289 3.36 0.69 -19.16
C PHE A 289 1.95 0.33 -19.66
N HIS A 290 1.75 0.35 -20.98
CA HIS A 290 0.50 0.00 -21.63
C HIS A 290 0.05 -1.42 -21.25
N GLU A 291 0.93 -2.41 -21.37
CA GLU A 291 0.58 -3.80 -21.03
C GLU A 291 0.42 -4.01 -19.52
N VAL A 292 1.18 -3.31 -18.69
CA VAL A 292 0.96 -3.31 -17.24
C VAL A 292 -0.41 -2.71 -16.91
N ALA A 293 -0.84 -1.63 -17.58
CA ALA A 293 -2.19 -1.11 -17.39
C ALA A 293 -3.26 -2.15 -17.77
N HIS A 294 -3.07 -2.93 -18.85
CA HIS A 294 -3.94 -4.08 -19.15
C HIS A 294 -3.94 -5.14 -18.04
N ALA A 295 -2.81 -5.42 -17.41
CA ALA A 295 -2.74 -6.33 -16.26
C ALA A 295 -3.58 -5.85 -15.07
N TYR A 296 -3.68 -4.54 -14.87
CA TYR A 296 -4.57 -3.90 -13.88
C TYR A 296 -6.01 -3.71 -14.39
N GLY A 297 -6.43 -4.43 -15.44
CA GLY A 297 -7.81 -4.45 -15.93
C GLY A 297 -8.23 -3.20 -16.71
N PHE A 298 -7.31 -2.29 -17.04
CA PHE A 298 -7.63 -1.16 -17.90
C PHE A 298 -7.80 -1.65 -19.35
N ASN A 299 -8.84 -1.18 -20.04
CA ASN A 299 -9.01 -1.34 -21.48
C ASN A 299 -8.56 -0.06 -22.21
N HIS A 300 -8.64 -0.07 -23.54
CA HIS A 300 -8.32 1.12 -24.37
C HIS A 300 -9.22 2.32 -24.07
N ASP A 301 -10.49 2.06 -23.76
CA ASP A 301 -11.47 3.09 -23.41
C ASP A 301 -11.18 3.85 -22.11
N SER A 302 -10.28 3.34 -21.26
CA SER A 302 -9.89 4.01 -20.02
C SER A 302 -8.98 5.22 -20.23
N GLY A 303 -8.29 5.31 -21.39
CA GLY A 303 -7.24 6.31 -21.59
C GLY A 303 -5.93 6.04 -20.84
N MET A 304 -5.85 5.00 -19.99
CA MET A 304 -4.60 4.60 -19.32
C MET A 304 -3.65 3.87 -20.28
N THR A 305 -4.19 2.97 -21.09
CA THR A 305 -3.47 2.17 -22.07
C THR A 305 -3.20 2.98 -23.34
N TYR A 306 -4.22 3.60 -23.93
CA TYR A 306 -4.05 4.57 -25.03
C TYR A 306 -4.06 6.00 -24.52
N GLY A 307 -3.12 6.82 -24.98
CA GLY A 307 -3.02 8.23 -24.57
C GLY A 307 -2.08 8.41 -23.38
N PHE A 308 -2.48 7.98 -22.18
CA PHE A 308 -1.66 8.24 -20.98
C PHE A 308 -0.32 7.50 -21.00
N ALA A 309 -0.28 6.22 -21.42
CA ALA A 309 0.98 5.47 -21.57
C ALA A 309 1.95 6.17 -22.55
N ASP A 310 1.42 6.73 -23.64
CA ASP A 310 2.20 7.46 -24.64
C ASP A 310 2.75 8.78 -24.07
N ALA A 311 1.88 9.55 -23.40
CA ALA A 311 2.26 10.81 -22.76
C ALA A 311 3.27 10.57 -21.62
N TRP A 312 3.11 9.51 -20.84
CA TRP A 312 4.05 9.13 -19.80
C TRP A 312 5.45 8.84 -20.38
N ALA A 313 5.53 8.01 -21.42
CA ALA A 313 6.81 7.62 -22.00
C ALA A 313 7.51 8.75 -22.78
N LYS A 314 6.74 9.57 -23.52
CA LYS A 314 7.27 10.67 -24.35
C LYS A 314 7.58 11.93 -23.57
N THR A 315 6.79 12.24 -22.55
CA THR A 315 6.90 13.48 -21.78
C THR A 315 7.46 13.19 -20.40
N TYR A 316 6.70 12.53 -19.54
CA TYR A 316 7.07 12.39 -18.13
C TYR A 316 8.43 11.69 -17.94
N VAL A 317 8.66 10.54 -18.58
CA VAL A 317 9.92 9.78 -18.50
C VAL A 317 11.10 10.56 -19.08
N GLN A 318 10.90 11.34 -20.15
CA GLN A 318 11.98 12.09 -20.77
C GLN A 318 12.38 13.31 -19.96
N GLU A 319 11.41 13.96 -19.31
CA GLU A 319 11.62 15.19 -18.53
C GLU A 319 12.07 14.92 -17.09
N ASN A 320 11.65 13.81 -16.48
CA ASN A 320 11.84 13.55 -15.04
C ASN A 320 12.87 12.47 -14.71
N LEU A 321 13.40 11.76 -15.72
CA LEU A 321 14.44 10.76 -15.54
C LEU A 321 15.64 11.08 -16.43
N THR A 322 16.84 10.97 -15.86
CA THR A 322 18.09 10.99 -16.63
C THR A 322 18.24 9.70 -17.44
N GLN A 323 19.12 9.71 -18.46
CA GLN A 323 19.43 8.50 -19.21
C GLN A 323 19.95 7.37 -18.29
N ALA A 324 20.83 7.69 -17.34
CA ALA A 324 21.33 6.71 -16.38
C ALA A 324 20.21 6.07 -15.56
N GLN A 325 19.23 6.86 -15.11
CA GLN A 325 18.06 6.34 -14.38
C GLN A 325 17.14 5.49 -15.25
N ARG A 326 17.08 5.75 -16.55
CA ARG A 326 16.26 4.97 -17.49
C ARG A 326 16.87 3.61 -17.83
N GLU A 327 18.18 3.47 -17.72
CA GLU A 327 18.93 2.30 -18.18
C GLU A 327 19.45 1.41 -17.04
N ASN A 328 19.34 1.85 -15.78
CA ASN A 328 19.86 1.14 -14.61
C ASN A 328 18.81 0.97 -13.52
N ARG A 329 18.92 -0.12 -12.75
CA ARG A 329 18.13 -0.32 -11.53
C ARG A 329 18.53 0.73 -10.50
N ASN A 330 17.65 1.68 -10.25
CA ASN A 330 17.91 2.81 -9.36
C ASN A 330 17.98 2.36 -7.89
N VAL A 331 18.75 3.11 -7.10
CA VAL A 331 18.81 2.96 -5.64
C VAL A 331 17.41 3.20 -5.06
N LEU A 332 17.09 2.53 -3.95
CA LEU A 332 15.88 2.79 -3.18
C LEU A 332 15.88 4.24 -2.67
N GLU A 333 14.81 4.96 -2.97
CA GLU A 333 14.66 6.36 -2.63
C GLU A 333 13.84 6.52 -1.34
N LEU A 334 14.04 7.65 -0.67
CA LEU A 334 13.29 8.00 0.53
C LEU A 334 12.36 9.18 0.24
N PRO A 335 11.15 9.19 0.81
CA PRO A 335 10.28 10.36 0.83
C PRO A 335 10.98 11.64 1.28
N SER A 336 10.48 12.78 0.81
CA SER A 336 10.96 14.09 1.25
C SER A 336 10.69 14.36 2.74
N VAL A 337 9.62 13.77 3.27
CA VAL A 337 9.26 13.73 4.69
C VAL A 337 8.83 12.32 5.03
N LEU A 338 9.21 11.83 6.21
CA LEU A 338 8.74 10.57 6.75
C LEU A 338 7.65 10.85 7.79
N VAL A 339 6.64 9.99 7.84
CA VAL A 339 5.47 10.17 8.70
C VAL A 339 5.31 8.97 9.61
N ASP A 340 5.25 9.21 10.91
CA ASP A 340 4.81 8.21 11.87
C ASP A 340 3.32 8.41 12.19
N SER A 341 2.60 7.32 12.45
CA SER A 341 1.17 7.37 12.78
C SER A 341 0.87 6.56 14.03
N LYS A 342 0.06 7.14 14.92
CA LYS A 342 -0.37 6.49 16.16
C LYS A 342 -1.85 6.71 16.43
N ALA A 343 -2.59 5.65 16.72
CA ALA A 343 -3.93 5.77 17.28
C ALA A 343 -3.87 6.43 18.66
N ILE A 344 -4.68 7.48 18.86
CA ILE A 344 -4.77 8.26 20.12
C ILE A 344 -6.21 8.33 20.63
N GLY A 345 -7.10 7.52 20.05
CA GLY A 345 -8.52 7.43 20.37
C GLY A 345 -9.28 6.76 19.22
N LYS A 346 -10.56 6.43 19.43
CA LYS A 346 -11.41 5.81 18.39
C LYS A 346 -11.57 6.75 17.19
N GLY A 347 -11.19 6.30 16.00
CA GLY A 347 -11.14 7.13 14.78
C GLY A 347 -10.09 8.27 14.86
N LYS A 348 -9.31 8.28 15.94
CA LYS A 348 -8.30 9.23 16.40
C LYS A 348 -6.87 8.92 15.93
N VAL A 349 -6.32 9.49 14.86
CA VAL A 349 -4.90 9.22 14.49
C VAL A 349 -4.04 10.46 14.62
N ARG A 350 -2.90 10.36 15.31
CA ARG A 350 -1.85 11.37 15.33
C ARG A 350 -0.78 11.04 14.30
N LEU A 351 -0.49 11.99 13.43
CA LEU A 351 0.60 11.96 12.48
C LEU A 351 1.78 12.76 13.03
N SER A 352 2.99 12.22 13.01
CA SER A 352 4.23 12.89 13.40
C SER A 352 5.18 12.97 12.21
N TYR A 353 5.68 14.18 11.89
CA TYR A 353 6.47 14.43 10.68
C TYR A 353 7.97 14.57 10.99
N TYR A 354 8.77 13.83 10.23
CA TYR A 354 10.22 13.78 10.33
C TYR A 354 10.88 14.11 8.99
N ARG A 355 12.08 14.68 9.05
CA ARG A 355 12.95 14.89 7.89
C ARG A 355 14.09 13.89 7.92
N PRO A 356 14.40 13.24 6.78
CA PRO A 356 15.69 12.59 6.61
C PRO A 356 16.79 13.65 6.81
N VAL A 357 17.76 13.43 7.70
CA VAL A 357 18.80 14.44 7.95
C VAL A 357 19.64 14.58 6.68
N SER A 358 20.09 15.81 6.42
CA SER A 358 20.80 16.29 5.21
C SER A 358 19.94 16.84 4.06
N LYS A 359 18.61 16.70 4.05
CA LYS A 359 17.76 17.40 3.08
C LYS A 359 17.23 18.71 3.67
N ALA A 360 17.49 19.83 3.01
CA ALA A 360 16.82 21.10 3.32
C ALA A 360 15.37 21.00 2.85
N VAL A 361 14.47 20.68 3.77
CA VAL A 361 13.06 20.44 3.46
C VAL A 361 12.23 21.58 4.03
N SER A 362 11.24 22.05 3.25
CA SER A 362 10.31 23.09 3.68
C SER A 362 9.62 22.75 5.01
N ASN A 363 9.34 23.77 5.84
CA ASN A 363 8.45 23.67 7.00
C ASN A 363 6.97 23.57 6.61
N GLN A 364 6.67 23.53 5.31
CA GLN A 364 5.35 23.28 4.77
C GLN A 364 5.29 21.90 4.14
N VAL A 365 4.25 21.15 4.51
CA VAL A 365 3.94 19.84 3.97
C VAL A 365 2.56 19.90 3.33
N GLU A 366 2.44 19.35 2.14
CA GLU A 366 1.16 19.04 1.51
C GLU A 366 0.72 17.65 2.01
N LEU A 367 -0.41 17.63 2.71
CA LEU A 367 -1.07 16.45 3.24
C LEU A 367 -2.31 16.16 2.38
N GLN A 368 -2.37 14.97 1.80
CA GLN A 368 -3.51 14.48 1.07
C GLN A 368 -4.04 13.20 1.75
N ILE A 369 -5.36 13.13 1.99
CA ILE A 369 -6.04 12.00 2.60
C ILE A 369 -7.06 11.46 1.60
N ILE A 370 -6.86 10.21 1.15
CA ILE A 370 -7.64 9.62 0.06
C ILE A 370 -8.26 8.29 0.49
N SER A 371 -9.49 7.99 0.07
CA SER A 371 -10.08 6.66 0.18
C SER A 371 -10.98 6.34 -1.01
N GLY A 372 -11.16 5.05 -1.31
CA GLY A 372 -12.14 4.60 -2.32
C GLY A 372 -13.60 4.90 -1.92
N GLN A 373 -13.85 5.08 -0.62
CA GLN A 373 -15.17 5.41 -0.07
C GLN A 373 -15.18 6.79 0.59
N ALA A 374 -16.37 7.39 0.63
CA ALA A 374 -16.55 8.70 1.25
C ALA A 374 -16.32 8.58 2.78
N MET A 375 -15.56 9.49 3.33
CA MET A 375 -15.18 9.54 4.74
C MET A 375 -15.44 10.93 5.32
N GLY A 376 -15.92 10.98 6.56
CA GLY A 376 -15.91 12.22 7.34
C GLY A 376 -14.54 12.38 7.96
N VAL A 377 -13.82 13.45 7.61
CA VAL A 377 -12.46 13.72 8.09
C VAL A 377 -12.36 15.12 8.68
N GLN A 378 -11.69 15.22 9.83
CA GLN A 378 -11.38 16.49 10.48
C GLN A 378 -9.90 16.51 10.84
N ILE A 379 -9.26 17.65 10.65
CA ILE A 379 -7.83 17.82 10.91
C ILE A 379 -7.66 18.90 11.97
N ALA A 380 -7.04 18.55 13.09
CA ALA A 380 -6.77 19.46 14.19
C ALA A 380 -5.25 19.68 14.34
N TYR A 381 -4.87 20.96 14.32
CA TYR A 381 -3.50 21.40 14.51
C TYR A 381 -3.19 21.54 16.00
N ASN A 382 -2.12 20.91 16.46
CA ASN A 382 -1.65 21.13 17.82
C ASN A 382 -0.63 22.28 17.85
N SER A 383 -1.12 23.52 17.73
CA SER A 383 -0.28 24.74 17.73
C SER A 383 0.44 25.01 19.05
N ASN A 384 0.03 24.32 20.13
CA ASN A 384 0.50 24.56 21.50
C ASN A 384 1.65 23.63 21.92
N GLN A 385 2.06 22.69 21.06
CA GLN A 385 3.26 21.89 21.28
C GLN A 385 4.36 22.30 20.28
N PRO A 386 5.60 22.51 20.75
CA PRO A 386 6.76 22.48 19.88
C PRO A 386 6.88 21.05 19.32
N GLY A 387 6.30 20.79 18.15
CA GLY A 387 6.23 19.41 17.65
C GLY A 387 5.38 19.25 16.40
N SER A 388 5.95 18.51 15.46
CA SER A 388 5.49 18.20 14.10
C SER A 388 4.28 17.26 14.10
N THR A 389 3.16 17.62 14.72
CA THR A 389 2.02 16.70 14.82
C THR A 389 0.71 17.25 14.29
N VAL A 390 -0.05 16.37 13.65
CA VAL A 390 -1.40 16.63 13.17
C VAL A 390 -2.30 15.52 13.67
N ASP A 391 -3.41 15.90 14.30
CA ASP A 391 -4.44 14.93 14.70
C ASP A 391 -5.49 14.87 13.59
N VAL A 392 -5.70 13.68 13.03
CA VAL A 392 -6.75 13.38 12.05
C VAL A 392 -7.84 12.60 12.75
N THR A 393 -9.08 13.06 12.63
CA THR A 393 -10.26 12.41 13.19
C THR A 393 -11.17 11.94 12.08
N PHE A 394 -11.53 10.66 12.11
CA PHE A 394 -12.48 10.05 11.21
C PHE A 394 -13.80 9.76 11.91
N ASN A 395 -14.90 10.24 11.34
CA ASN A 395 -16.23 9.97 11.88
C ASN A 395 -17.27 9.89 10.74
N PRO A 396 -17.81 8.70 10.42
CA PRO A 396 -17.49 7.39 11.01
C PRO A 396 -16.08 6.90 10.61
N ILE A 397 -15.60 5.84 11.28
CA ILE A 397 -14.34 5.17 10.90
C ILE A 397 -14.49 4.57 9.49
N PRO A 398 -13.55 4.81 8.57
CA PRO A 398 -13.66 4.32 7.21
C PRO A 398 -13.51 2.80 7.15
N LYS A 399 -14.42 2.13 6.43
CA LYS A 399 -14.33 0.68 6.16
C LYS A 399 -13.30 0.37 5.07
N ALA A 400 -13.16 1.25 4.08
CA ALA A 400 -12.12 1.19 3.05
C ALA A 400 -10.78 1.72 3.61
N PRO A 401 -9.63 1.28 3.05
CA PRO A 401 -8.34 1.83 3.43
C PRO A 401 -8.28 3.34 3.19
N VAL A 402 -7.52 4.02 4.03
CA VAL A 402 -7.21 5.46 3.90
C VAL A 402 -5.74 5.62 3.57
N TYR A 403 -5.46 6.26 2.45
CA TYR A 403 -4.12 6.64 2.01
C TYR A 403 -3.81 8.04 2.53
N ILE A 404 -2.82 8.14 3.41
CA ILE A 404 -2.30 9.42 3.90
C ILE A 404 -1.00 9.70 3.16
N ARG A 405 -1.03 10.67 2.26
CA ARG A 405 0.07 11.05 1.38
C ARG A 405 0.64 12.39 1.82
N SER A 406 1.94 12.43 2.11
CA SER A 406 2.61 13.62 2.63
C SER A 406 3.88 13.92 1.84
N VAL A 407 4.04 15.17 1.43
CA VAL A 407 5.22 15.63 0.69
C VAL A 407 5.55 17.05 1.11
N ALA A 408 6.84 17.37 1.26
CA ALA A 408 7.22 18.75 1.50
C ALA A 408 7.04 19.60 0.23
N ASP A 409 6.78 20.90 0.40
CA ASP A 409 6.53 21.80 -0.74
C ASP A 409 7.62 21.77 -1.81
N ASN A 410 8.88 21.64 -1.40
CA ASN A 410 10.05 21.56 -2.29
C ASN A 410 10.51 20.12 -2.58
N GLY A 411 9.76 19.12 -2.11
CA GLY A 411 10.02 17.70 -2.34
C GLY A 411 9.19 17.15 -3.50
N ASP A 412 9.62 15.99 -4.02
CA ASP A 412 8.88 15.26 -5.05
C ASP A 412 8.43 13.87 -4.58
N TYR A 413 9.29 13.11 -3.89
CA TYR A 413 8.89 11.82 -3.32
C TYR A 413 7.94 11.99 -2.14
N ILE A 414 6.81 11.30 -2.24
CA ILE A 414 5.67 11.30 -1.32
C ILE A 414 5.81 10.15 -0.33
N SER A 415 5.65 10.42 0.96
CA SER A 415 5.39 9.38 1.96
C SER A 415 3.92 9.01 1.89
N THR A 416 3.62 7.73 1.75
CA THR A 416 2.27 7.18 1.72
C THR A 416 2.11 6.17 2.86
N LEU A 417 1.27 6.51 3.83
CA LEU A 417 0.73 5.54 4.78
C LEU A 417 -0.58 4.99 4.23
N GLN A 418 -0.84 3.71 4.50
CA GLN A 418 -2.12 3.07 4.20
C GLN A 418 -2.68 2.58 5.53
N LEU A 419 -3.73 3.26 6.01
CA LEU A 419 -4.39 2.93 7.27
C LEU A 419 -5.63 2.08 7.00
N LYS A 420 -5.75 0.97 7.71
CA LYS A 420 -6.94 0.14 7.82
C LYS A 420 -7.76 0.60 9.03
N ALA A 421 -9.01 0.16 9.13
CA ALA A 421 -9.86 0.49 10.29
C ALA A 421 -9.20 0.07 11.63
N SER A 422 -8.50 -1.06 11.66
CA SER A 422 -7.74 -1.55 12.82
C SER A 422 -6.62 -0.61 13.28
N ASP A 423 -6.09 0.21 12.38
CA ASP A 423 -5.03 1.18 12.71
C ASP A 423 -5.60 2.45 13.37
N MET A 424 -6.93 2.59 13.39
CA MET A 424 -7.67 3.73 13.94
C MET A 424 -8.45 3.39 15.22
N VAL A 425 -8.45 2.11 15.63
CA VAL A 425 -9.18 1.60 16.79
C VAL A 425 -8.31 0.60 17.54
N GLU A 426 -7.87 0.96 18.74
CA GLU A 426 -7.19 0.00 19.62
C GLU A 426 -8.19 -1.05 20.13
N SER A 427 -7.84 -2.31 19.94
CA SER A 427 -8.60 -3.47 20.43
C SER A 427 -7.91 -4.11 21.64
N PRO A 428 -8.66 -4.50 22.69
CA PRO A 428 -8.10 -5.22 23.83
C PRO A 428 -7.34 -6.47 23.38
N SER A 429 -6.11 -6.61 23.86
CA SER A 429 -5.23 -7.71 23.48
C SER A 429 -4.62 -8.39 24.70
N TYR A 430 -4.52 -9.72 24.67
CA TYR A 430 -3.95 -10.52 25.75
C TYR A 430 -2.90 -11.48 25.19
N THR A 431 -1.70 -11.46 25.76
CA THR A 431 -0.59 -12.32 25.32
C THR A 431 -0.33 -13.42 26.34
N PHE A 432 -0.57 -14.68 25.96
CA PHE A 432 -0.32 -15.85 26.79
C PHE A 432 -0.21 -17.12 25.93
N GLY A 433 0.50 -18.14 26.44
CA GLY A 433 0.66 -19.41 25.73
C GLY A 433 1.34 -19.31 24.36
N GLY A 434 2.25 -18.35 24.19
CA GLY A 434 2.94 -18.09 22.92
C GLY A 434 2.07 -17.48 21.82
N LYS A 435 0.85 -17.00 22.16
CA LYS A 435 -0.08 -16.34 21.25
C LYS A 435 -0.53 -15.00 21.82
N LYS A 436 -0.91 -14.09 20.94
CA LYS A 436 -1.65 -12.86 21.25
C LYS A 436 -3.08 -12.99 20.74
N TYR A 437 -4.03 -12.70 21.61
CA TYR A 437 -5.47 -12.76 21.36
C TYR A 437 -6.01 -11.33 21.36
N THR A 438 -6.53 -10.87 20.23
CA THR A 438 -7.06 -9.51 20.05
C THR A 438 -8.57 -9.58 19.92
N ILE A 439 -9.30 -9.03 20.88
CA ILE A 439 -10.77 -8.98 20.87
C ILE A 439 -11.19 -7.74 20.07
N LEU A 440 -11.80 -7.94 18.91
CA LEU A 440 -12.15 -6.84 18.02
C LEU A 440 -13.24 -5.95 18.62
N GLU A 441 -12.98 -4.64 18.64
CA GLU A 441 -13.97 -3.62 18.99
C GLU A 441 -15.13 -3.58 17.99
N ASP A 442 -16.30 -3.14 18.46
CA ASP A 442 -17.55 -3.11 17.69
C ASP A 442 -17.43 -2.34 16.37
N GLU A 443 -16.63 -1.28 16.35
CA GLU A 443 -16.41 -0.44 15.17
C GLU A 443 -15.63 -1.16 14.06
N LEU A 444 -14.92 -2.23 14.38
CA LEU A 444 -14.21 -3.08 13.42
C LEU A 444 -15.09 -4.22 12.88
N LEU A 445 -16.28 -4.42 13.46
CA LEU A 445 -17.18 -5.50 13.10
C LEU A 445 -18.20 -5.02 12.07
N ASP A 446 -18.42 -5.85 11.05
CA ASP A 446 -19.52 -5.65 10.12
C ASP A 446 -20.71 -6.50 10.56
N SER A 447 -21.74 -5.86 11.13
CA SER A 447 -22.90 -6.59 11.68
C SER A 447 -23.68 -7.40 10.64
N GLU A 448 -23.54 -7.07 9.37
CA GLU A 448 -24.15 -7.78 8.23
C GLU A 448 -23.28 -8.93 7.71
N ALA A 449 -22.01 -9.02 8.12
CA ALA A 449 -21.11 -10.07 7.70
C ALA A 449 -21.63 -11.44 8.16
N ASN A 450 -21.66 -12.39 7.25
CA ASN A 450 -22.06 -13.76 7.54
C ASN A 450 -20.84 -14.63 7.92
N GLY A 451 -21.06 -15.90 8.24
CA GLY A 451 -20.02 -16.83 8.66
C GLY A 451 -18.86 -17.00 7.66
N TRP A 452 -19.08 -16.77 6.36
CA TRP A 452 -18.00 -16.79 5.36
C TRP A 452 -17.20 -15.49 5.33
N ALA A 453 -17.88 -14.35 5.46
CA ALA A 453 -17.24 -13.04 5.44
C ALA A 453 -16.35 -12.81 6.67
N ILE A 454 -16.81 -13.19 7.88
CA ILE A 454 -16.06 -12.97 9.12
C ILE A 454 -14.70 -13.68 9.15
N ARG A 455 -14.55 -14.80 8.42
CA ARG A 455 -13.28 -15.55 8.35
C ARG A 455 -12.17 -14.76 7.70
N LYS A 456 -12.51 -13.79 6.86
CA LYS A 456 -11.55 -12.94 6.15
C LYS A 456 -11.16 -11.70 6.95
N LEU A 457 -11.84 -11.43 8.08
CA LEU A 457 -11.64 -10.19 8.83
C LEU A 457 -10.25 -10.13 9.49
N CYS A 458 -9.72 -11.27 9.94
CA CYS A 458 -8.40 -11.39 10.56
C CYS A 458 -7.33 -11.98 9.62
N ASP A 459 -7.61 -12.10 8.31
CA ASP A 459 -6.74 -12.81 7.36
C ASP A 459 -5.53 -11.91 7.00
N GLN A 460 -4.46 -12.02 7.78
CA GLN A 460 -3.17 -11.35 7.59
C GLN A 460 -2.03 -12.38 7.79
N PRO A 461 -0.80 -12.13 7.30
CA PRO A 461 0.32 -13.02 7.56
C PRO A 461 0.48 -13.31 9.06
N ASN A 462 0.49 -14.59 9.43
CA ASN A 462 0.58 -15.07 10.82
C ASN A 462 -0.57 -14.63 11.76
N GLN A 463 -1.68 -14.13 11.23
CA GLN A 463 -2.86 -13.80 12.02
C GLN A 463 -4.09 -14.48 11.40
N GLU A 464 -4.96 -15.00 12.25
CA GLU A 464 -6.19 -15.66 11.81
C GLU A 464 -7.34 -15.42 12.79
N LEU A 465 -8.57 -15.66 12.34
CA LEU A 465 -9.72 -15.67 13.23
C LEU A 465 -9.59 -16.88 14.18
N ALA A 466 -9.83 -16.68 15.47
CA ALA A 466 -9.72 -17.69 16.50
C ALA A 466 -10.58 -18.94 16.19
N GLU A 467 -10.00 -20.12 16.41
CA GLU A 467 -10.73 -21.38 16.42
C GLU A 467 -11.36 -21.66 17.79
N LYS A 468 -12.30 -22.61 17.86
CA LYS A 468 -12.95 -22.99 19.11
C LYS A 468 -11.99 -23.29 20.26
N ALA A 469 -10.88 -23.96 19.97
CA ALA A 469 -9.87 -24.29 20.98
C ALA A 469 -9.16 -23.03 21.53
N ASP A 470 -8.98 -22.01 20.70
CA ASP A 470 -8.35 -20.75 21.11
C ASP A 470 -9.30 -19.91 21.98
N TYR A 471 -10.60 -19.91 21.67
CA TYR A 471 -11.61 -19.30 22.55
C TYR A 471 -11.69 -19.96 23.93
N GLN A 472 -11.54 -21.29 24.02
CA GLN A 472 -11.50 -21.96 25.32
C GLN A 472 -10.32 -21.45 26.16
N LYS A 473 -9.12 -21.36 25.57
CA LYS A 473 -7.93 -20.84 26.26
C LYS A 473 -8.11 -19.38 26.68
N LEU A 474 -8.72 -18.56 25.83
CA LEU A 474 -9.03 -17.17 26.14
C LEU A 474 -10.02 -17.06 27.29
N TRP A 475 -11.10 -17.87 27.27
CA TRP A 475 -12.04 -17.91 28.38
C TRP A 475 -11.37 -18.34 29.68
N ASP A 476 -10.57 -19.41 29.67
CA ASP A 476 -9.83 -19.90 30.86
C ASP A 476 -8.93 -18.79 31.44
N TYR A 477 -8.19 -18.08 30.57
CA TYR A 477 -7.34 -16.96 30.95
C TYR A 477 -8.15 -15.80 31.54
N MET A 478 -9.19 -15.36 30.85
CA MET A 478 -10.01 -14.23 31.30
C MET A 478 -10.76 -14.55 32.59
N SER A 479 -11.26 -15.77 32.75
CA SER A 479 -11.91 -16.24 33.98
C SER A 479 -10.94 -16.28 35.15
N SER A 480 -9.71 -16.76 34.94
CA SER A 480 -8.70 -16.89 36.00
C SER A 480 -8.11 -15.55 36.46
N ASN A 481 -8.32 -14.49 35.67
CA ASN A 481 -7.80 -13.14 35.93
C ASN A 481 -8.91 -12.11 36.17
N ASP A 482 -10.16 -12.56 36.40
CA ASP A 482 -11.33 -11.69 36.65
C ASP A 482 -11.59 -10.65 35.54
N LEU A 483 -11.30 -11.00 34.28
CA LEU A 483 -11.42 -10.10 33.12
C LEU A 483 -12.74 -10.25 32.35
N LEU A 484 -13.53 -11.29 32.62
CA LEU A 484 -14.77 -11.57 31.89
C LEU A 484 -15.80 -10.43 31.96
N ALA A 485 -15.88 -9.72 33.09
CA ALA A 485 -16.82 -8.61 33.28
C ALA A 485 -16.49 -7.37 32.42
N GLY A 486 -15.26 -7.27 31.90
CA GLY A 486 -14.82 -6.18 31.03
C GLY A 486 -15.20 -6.36 29.56
N LEU A 487 -15.79 -7.50 29.18
CA LEU A 487 -16.18 -7.77 27.80
C LEU A 487 -17.43 -6.98 27.41
N THR A 488 -17.34 -6.26 26.28
CA THR A 488 -18.51 -5.62 25.65
C THR A 488 -19.49 -6.64 25.07
N LYS A 489 -18.98 -7.81 24.63
CA LYS A 489 -19.76 -8.91 24.07
C LYS A 489 -19.45 -10.23 24.74
N GLY A 490 -20.49 -10.98 25.10
CA GLY A 490 -20.39 -12.31 25.71
C GLY A 490 -20.46 -13.47 24.72
N LYS A 491 -20.73 -13.21 23.42
CA LYS A 491 -20.85 -14.24 22.39
C LYS A 491 -19.86 -14.00 21.26
N PHE A 492 -19.28 -15.06 20.73
CA PHE A 492 -18.26 -14.99 19.68
C PHE A 492 -18.50 -16.05 18.61
N LEU A 493 -18.05 -15.77 17.39
CA LEU A 493 -18.05 -16.75 16.29
C LEU A 493 -16.62 -17.21 16.00
N SER A 494 -16.42 -18.51 15.83
CA SER A 494 -15.10 -19.08 15.52
C SER A 494 -14.80 -19.13 14.03
N ARG A 495 -13.57 -19.48 13.66
CA ARG A 495 -13.21 -19.76 12.27
C ARG A 495 -13.65 -21.17 11.83
N ASP A 496 -13.43 -22.16 12.68
CA ASP A 496 -13.62 -23.59 12.41
C ASP A 496 -15.09 -24.02 12.44
N GLU A 497 -15.39 -25.14 11.76
CA GLU A 497 -16.76 -25.64 11.59
C GLU A 497 -17.02 -26.88 12.44
N PRO A 498 -18.15 -26.96 13.17
CA PRO A 498 -18.66 -28.23 13.68
C PRO A 498 -19.10 -29.19 12.55
N SER A 499 -19.57 -28.65 11.43
CA SER A 499 -20.09 -29.37 10.27
C SER A 499 -20.44 -28.37 9.16
N GLY A 500 -20.43 -28.80 7.89
CA GLY A 500 -20.67 -27.92 6.74
C GLY A 500 -21.86 -26.97 6.88
N TYR A 501 -21.67 -25.71 6.47
CA TYR A 501 -22.61 -24.58 6.59
C TYR A 501 -22.92 -24.12 8.02
N LEU A 502 -22.22 -24.66 9.02
CA LEU A 502 -22.32 -24.21 10.41
C LEU A 502 -20.95 -23.78 10.94
N ILE A 503 -20.97 -22.86 11.88
CA ILE A 503 -19.80 -22.35 12.59
C ILE A 503 -20.06 -22.41 14.10
N TRP A 504 -19.02 -22.45 14.93
CA TRP A 504 -19.24 -22.42 16.37
C TRP A 504 -19.63 -21.02 16.83
N MET A 505 -20.70 -20.94 17.63
CA MET A 505 -20.98 -19.78 18.48
C MET A 505 -20.61 -20.14 19.91
N LEU A 506 -19.76 -19.31 20.51
CA LEU A 506 -19.16 -19.52 21.81
C LEU A 506 -19.61 -18.41 22.76
N GLU A 507 -20.24 -18.80 23.85
CA GLU A 507 -20.76 -17.89 24.87
C GLU A 507 -19.86 -17.98 26.11
N PHE A 508 -19.25 -16.86 26.48
CA PHE A 508 -18.41 -16.73 27.67
C PHE A 508 -19.32 -16.47 28.87
N LYS A 509 -19.58 -17.49 29.69
CA LYS A 509 -20.32 -17.35 30.95
C LYS A 509 -19.34 -17.25 32.12
N PRO A 510 -19.80 -16.78 33.30
CA PRO A 510 -18.92 -16.67 34.48
C PRO A 510 -18.29 -17.99 34.92
N ASP A 511 -18.97 -19.12 34.69
CA ASP A 511 -18.61 -20.44 35.18
C ASP A 511 -18.07 -21.38 34.08
N GLN A 512 -18.36 -21.11 32.82
CA GLN A 512 -17.95 -21.95 31.69
C GLN A 512 -18.01 -21.21 30.35
N MET A 513 -17.29 -21.72 29.35
CA MET A 513 -17.56 -21.40 27.94
C MET A 513 -18.58 -22.40 27.38
N VAL A 514 -19.71 -21.92 26.87
CA VAL A 514 -20.71 -22.75 26.20
C VAL A 514 -20.54 -22.68 24.69
N SER A 515 -20.52 -23.83 24.02
CA SER A 515 -20.47 -23.88 22.55
C SER A 515 -21.80 -24.34 21.95
N SER A 516 -22.20 -23.71 20.85
CA SER A 516 -23.42 -24.01 20.11
C SER A 516 -23.20 -23.87 18.60
N LYS A 517 -24.16 -24.34 17.79
CA LYS A 517 -24.09 -24.27 16.32
C LYS A 517 -24.74 -22.98 15.83
N TYR A 518 -24.07 -22.29 14.91
CA TYR A 518 -24.58 -21.09 14.24
C TYR A 518 -24.53 -21.27 12.73
N ARG A 519 -25.53 -20.78 11.99
CA ARG A 519 -25.55 -20.96 10.53
C ARG A 519 -24.63 -19.95 9.88
N MET A 520 -23.85 -20.39 8.89
CA MET A 520 -22.95 -19.50 8.16
C MET A 520 -23.68 -18.47 7.31
N VAL A 521 -24.95 -18.70 6.98
CA VAL A 521 -25.80 -17.74 6.25
C VAL A 521 -26.31 -16.60 7.14
N ASP A 522 -26.32 -16.80 8.46
CA ASP A 522 -26.84 -15.80 9.37
C ASP A 522 -25.79 -14.71 9.60
N SER A 523 -26.24 -13.46 9.72
CA SER A 523 -25.36 -12.30 9.94
C SER A 523 -24.74 -12.32 11.33
N LEU A 524 -23.56 -11.73 11.52
CA LEU A 524 -22.89 -11.58 12.80
C LEU A 524 -23.83 -10.94 13.84
N GLY A 525 -24.54 -9.88 13.44
CA GLY A 525 -25.39 -9.08 14.30
C GLY A 525 -24.58 -8.20 15.26
N ALA A 526 -25.29 -7.39 16.05
CA ALA A 526 -24.66 -6.50 17.02
C ALA A 526 -24.19 -7.24 18.30
N ASP A 527 -24.75 -8.41 18.60
CA ASP A 527 -24.54 -9.13 19.88
C ASP A 527 -23.32 -10.08 19.90
N LYS A 528 -22.60 -10.21 18.78
CA LYS A 528 -21.47 -11.14 18.64
C LYS A 528 -20.16 -10.42 18.32
N GLY A 529 -19.08 -10.90 18.91
CA GLY A 529 -17.71 -10.43 18.71
C GLY A 529 -16.86 -11.44 17.93
N LEU A 530 -15.64 -11.05 17.62
CA LEU A 530 -14.64 -11.87 16.96
C LEU A 530 -13.28 -11.64 17.65
N VAL A 531 -12.43 -12.67 17.63
CA VAL A 531 -11.08 -12.62 18.19
C VAL A 531 -10.07 -13.00 17.11
N CYS A 532 -9.11 -12.13 16.83
CA CYS A 532 -7.96 -12.47 16.00
C CYS A 532 -6.84 -13.05 16.86
N VAL A 533 -6.09 -14.01 16.33
CA VAL A 533 -5.01 -14.73 17.01
C VAL A 533 -3.76 -14.69 16.17
N GLU A 534 -2.62 -14.37 16.79
CA GLU A 534 -1.30 -14.36 16.16
C GLU A 534 -0.23 -14.92 17.11
N PRO A 535 0.92 -15.44 16.61
CA PRO A 535 2.06 -15.78 17.45
C PRO A 535 2.56 -14.59 18.26
N ALA A 536 2.92 -14.82 19.52
CA ALA A 536 3.60 -13.81 20.33
C ALA A 536 5.09 -13.79 19.95
N ILE A 537 5.59 -12.63 19.52
CA ILE A 537 7.01 -12.38 19.20
C ILE A 537 7.75 -11.90 20.44
#